data_AF-A0A7K1E1R9-F1
#
_entry.id   AF-A0A7K1E1R9-F1
#
_cell.length_a   1.000
_cell.length_b   1.000
_cell.length_c   1.000
_cell.angle_alpha   90.00
_cell.angle_beta   90.00
_cell.angle_gamma   90.00
#
_symmetry.space_group_name_H-M   'P 1'
#
loop_
_entity.id
_entity.type
_entity.pdbx_description
1 polymer ?
#
loop_
_entity_poly.entity_id
_entity_poly.type
_entity_poly.pdbx_seq_one_letter_code
_entity_poly.pdbx_strand_id
1 'polypeptide(L)' 'EKGFIKAEVISFADLVECGSVAEARSKGKARMEGKDYVMNDGDVVEFRFNV' A
#
# COMPACT_ATOMS: atom_id res chain seq x y z
N GLU A 1 5.76 -9.56 15.23
CA GLU A 1 4.40 -9.02 15.46
C GLU A 1 3.36 -10.11 15.25
N LYS A 2 2.53 -10.40 16.27
CA LYS A 2 1.35 -11.24 16.10
C LYS A 2 0.23 -10.33 15.60
N GLY A 3 -0.38 -10.62 14.44
CA GLY A 3 -1.56 -9.89 13.94
C GLY A 3 -1.38 -9.07 12.66
N PHE A 4 -0.20 -9.08 12.01
CA PHE A 4 -0.09 -8.53 10.65
C PHE A 4 -0.91 -9.40 9.69
N ILE A 5 -1.85 -8.77 8.99
CA ILE A 5 -2.68 -9.45 7.98
C ILE A 5 -2.10 -9.21 6.59
N LYS A 6 -1.92 -7.94 6.24
CA LYS A 6 -1.52 -7.47 4.91
C LYS A 6 -1.17 -5.99 4.94
N ALA A 7 -0.31 -5.57 4.01
CA ALA A 7 -0.01 -4.17 3.75
C ALA A 7 -0.62 -3.79 2.39
N GLU A 8 -1.27 -2.64 2.30
CA GLU A 8 -1.61 -2.06 1.01
C GLU A 8 -0.50 -1.06 0.63
N VAL A 9 0.11 -1.23 -0.54
CA VAL A 9 1.28 -0.47 -1.00
C VAL A 9 0.93 0.25 -2.31
N ILE A 10 1.20 1.54 -2.36
CA ILE A 10 1.05 2.40 -3.55
C ILE A 10 2.36 3.17 -3.72
N SER A 11 2.88 3.26 -4.95
CA SER A 11 4.07 4.09 -5.18
C SER A 11 3.72 5.58 -5.03
N PHE A 12 4.63 6.39 -4.50
CA PHE A 12 4.42 7.83 -4.35
C PHE A 12 4.13 8.50 -5.69
N ALA A 13 4.80 8.07 -6.77
CA ALA A 13 4.54 8.58 -8.11
C ALA A 13 3.08 8.33 -8.54
N ASP A 14 2.59 7.10 -8.35
CA ASP A 14 1.19 6.76 -8.67
C ASP A 14 0.20 7.52 -7.77
N LEU A 15 0.54 7.72 -6.49
CA LEU A 15 -0.30 8.44 -5.56
C LEU A 15 -0.43 9.93 -5.96
N VAL A 16 0.69 10.54 -6.35
CA VAL A 16 0.72 11.94 -6.83
C VAL A 16 -0.03 12.07 -8.15
N GLU A 17 0.17 11.13 -9.09
CA GLU A 17 -0.56 11.12 -10.37
C GLU A 17 -2.08 10.95 -10.17
N CYS A 18 -2.49 10.11 -9.22
CA CYS A 18 -3.89 9.86 -8.91
C CYS A 18 -4.52 10.94 -8.00
N GLY A 19 -3.71 11.76 -7.32
CA GLY A 19 -4.16 12.81 -6.41
C GLY A 19 -4.79 12.31 -5.09
N SER A 20 -5.16 11.03 -4.98
CA SER A 20 -5.65 10.42 -3.74
C SER A 20 -5.47 8.90 -3.71
N VAL A 21 -5.43 8.33 -2.50
CA VAL A 21 -5.37 6.88 -2.29
C VAL A 21 -6.60 6.18 -2.87
N ALA A 22 -7.78 6.79 -2.76
CA ALA A 22 -9.02 6.24 -3.30
C ALA A 22 -8.98 6.11 -4.83
N GLU A 23 -8.54 7.16 -5.52
CA GLU A 23 -8.33 7.12 -6.98
C GLU A 23 -7.29 6.09 -7.39
N ALA A 24 -6.15 6.02 -6.69
CA ALA A 24 -5.10 5.04 -6.96
C ALA A 24 -5.61 3.61 -6.80
N ARG A 25 -6.43 3.35 -5.76
CA ARG A 25 -7.08 2.06 -5.55
C ARG A 25 -8.08 1.74 -6.66
N SER A 26 -8.93 2.70 -7.05
CA SER A 26 -9.90 2.52 -8.14
C SER A 26 -9.24 2.30 -9.50
N LYS A 27 -8.05 2.87 -9.73
CA LYS A 27 -7.24 2.64 -10.93
C LYS A 27 -6.37 1.38 -10.87
N GLY A 28 -6.46 0.58 -9.80
CA GLY A 28 -5.71 -0.66 -9.63
C GLY A 28 -4.22 -0.47 -9.35
N LYS A 29 -3.80 0.72 -8.90
CA LYS A 29 -2.41 1.05 -8.52
C LYS A 29 -2.08 0.65 -7.08
N ALA A 30 -3.08 0.37 -6.26
CA ALA A 30 -2.90 -0.16 -4.91
C ALA A 30 -2.66 -1.67 -4.94
N ARG A 31 -1.49 -2.09 -4.45
CA ARG A 31 -1.07 -3.49 -4.36
C ARG A 31 -1.25 -4.00 -2.94
N MET A 32 -1.70 -5.24 -2.80
CA MET A 32 -1.80 -5.89 -1.49
C MET A 32 -0.58 -6.79 -1.31
N GLU A 33 0.30 -6.39 -0.41
CA GLU A 33 1.57 -7.04 -0.17
C GLU A 33 1.58 -7.80 1.17
N GLY A 34 2.26 -8.94 1.15
CA GLY A 34 2.42 -9.83 2.29
C GLY A 34 3.57 -9.40 3.20
N LYS A 35 3.83 -10.24 4.21
CA LYS A 35 4.91 -10.00 5.20
C LYS A 35 6.30 -9.97 4.57
N ASP A 36 6.48 -10.69 3.47
CA ASP A 36 7.78 -10.86 2.81
C ASP A 36 8.09 -9.74 1.79
N TYR A 37 7.21 -8.75 1.67
CA TYR A 37 7.44 -7.62 0.78
C TYR A 37 8.55 -6.71 1.29
N VAL A 38 9.50 -6.43 0.41
CA VAL A 38 10.58 -5.48 0.65
C VAL A 38 10.12 -4.10 0.20
N MET A 39 9.93 -3.21 1.17
CA MET A 39 9.55 -1.82 0.92
C MET A 39 10.62 -1.10 0.11
N ASN A 40 10.17 -0.33 -0.89
CA ASN A 40 11.05 0.52 -1.69
C ASN A 40 10.91 1.98 -1.26
N ASP A 41 11.93 2.78 -1.56
CA ASP A 41 11.85 4.22 -1.31
C ASP A 41 10.71 4.85 -2.13
N GLY A 42 9.94 5.69 -1.47
CA GLY A 42 8.72 6.27 -2.04
C GLY A 42 7.50 5.33 -2.04
N ASP A 43 7.54 4.15 -1.43
CA ASP A 43 6.31 3.39 -1.19
C ASP A 43 5.46 4.05 -0.09
N VAL A 44 4.17 4.25 -0.38
CA VAL A 44 3.15 4.67 0.57
C VAL A 44 2.38 3.44 1.01
N VAL A 45 2.39 3.16 2.32
CA VAL A 45 1.94 1.87 2.87
C VAL A 45 0.86 2.06 3.93
N GLU A 46 -0.27 1.36 3.75
CA GLU A 46 -1.31 1.21 4.76
C GLU A 46 -1.25 -0.21 5.36
N PHE A 47 -0.78 -0.32 6.60
CA PHE A 47 -0.72 -1.59 7.31
C PHE A 47 -2.08 -1.97 7.90
N ARG A 48 -2.54 -3.19 7.64
CA ARG A 48 -3.76 -3.75 8.26
C ARG A 48 -3.40 -4.79 9.30
N PHE A 49 -3.77 -4.49 10.55
CA PHE A 49 -3.64 -5.39 11.69
C PHE A 49 -5.01 -5.92 12.11
N ASN A 50 -5.08 -7.17 12.55
CA ASN A 50 -6.22 -7.65 13.32
C ASN A 50 -5.91 -7.41 14.79
N VAL A 51 -6.70 -6.55 15.45
CA VAL A 51 -6.70 -6.46 16.92
C VAL A 51 -7.60 -7.56 17.49
#